data_AF-B0M0N3-F1
#
_entry.id   AF-B0M0N3-F1
#
_cell.length_a   1.000
_cell.length_b   1.000
_cell.length_c   1.000
_cell.angle_alpha   90.00
_cell.angle_beta   90.00
_cell.angle_gamma   90.00
#
_symmetry.space_group_name_H-M   'P 1'
#
loop_
_entity.id
_entity.type
_entity.pdbx_description
1 polymer ?
#
loop_
_entity_poly.entity_id
_entity_poly.type
_entity_poly.pdbx_seq_one_letter_code
_entity_poly.pdbx_strand_id
1 'polypeptide(L)'
;MNPIFLAIATLFCVVMVAEAQTCSWATWGEWSTCSDTCGNCGTQQRTRTCTGASTTCTCSGDSSAQQVCAPAICRFPRTACCTGSPASVNGMFECA
;
A
#
# COMPACT_ATOMS: atom_id res chain seq x y z
N MET A 1 32.37 37.78 -2.62
CA MET A 1 31.36 36.85 -3.19
C MET A 1 31.61 36.76 -4.70
N ASN A 2 32.03 35.61 -5.23
CA ASN A 2 32.38 35.47 -6.65
C ASN A 2 31.11 35.09 -7.45
N PRO A 3 30.71 35.83 -8.51
CA PRO A 3 29.51 35.53 -9.30
C PRO A 3 29.53 34.12 -9.93
N ILE A 4 30.70 33.55 -10.17
CA ILE A 4 30.87 32.19 -10.69
C ILE A 4 30.25 31.14 -9.75
N PHE A 5 30.36 31.32 -8.43
CA PHE A 5 29.77 30.39 -7.45
C PHE A 5 28.23 30.39 -7.52
N LEU A 6 27.62 31.56 -7.73
CA LEU A 6 26.16 31.67 -7.85
C LEU A 6 25.68 30.98 -9.14
N ALA A 7 26.39 31.18 -10.25
CA ALA A 7 26.07 30.55 -11.54
C ALA A 7 26.15 29.02 -11.47
N ILE A 8 27.21 28.49 -10.85
CA ILE A 8 27.38 27.04 -10.65
C ILE A 8 26.26 26.49 -9.75
N ALA A 9 25.95 27.15 -8.63
CA ALA A 9 24.84 26.72 -7.76
C ALA A 9 23.49 26.72 -8.49
N THR A 10 23.24 27.71 -9.34
CA THR A 10 22.02 27.79 -10.16
C THR A 10 21.98 26.66 -11.19
N LEU A 11 23.11 26.35 -11.84
CA LEU A 11 23.21 25.24 -12.80
C LEU A 11 22.99 23.88 -12.13
N PHE A 12 23.63 23.62 -10.98
CA PHE A 12 23.38 22.41 -10.19
C PHE A 12 21.90 22.30 -9.79
N CYS A 13 21.28 23.41 -9.34
CA CYS A 13 19.86 23.45 -9.03
C CYS A 13 19.00 23.06 -10.26
N VAL A 14 19.29 23.59 -11.44
CA VAL A 14 18.56 23.26 -12.69
C VAL A 14 18.70 21.78 -13.06
N VAL A 15 19.90 21.21 -12.93
CA VAL A 15 20.13 19.78 -13.24
C VAL A 15 19.35 18.88 -12.27
N MET A 16 19.39 19.17 -10.96
CA MET A 16 18.67 18.37 -9.95
C MET A 16 17.14 18.42 -10.12
N VAL A 17 16.59 19.51 -10.69
CA VAL A 17 15.16 19.66 -10.97
C VAL A 17 14.75 18.98 -12.29
N ALA A 18 15.62 18.96 -13.30
CA ALA A 18 15.32 18.42 -14.63
C ALA A 18 15.15 16.89 -14.64
N GLU A 19 15.77 16.19 -13.69
CA GLU A 19 15.73 14.72 -13.59
C GLU A 19 14.72 14.22 -12.56
N ALA A 20 13.75 15.06 -12.16
CA ALA A 20 12.54 14.60 -11.49
C ALA A 20 11.69 13.80 -12.48
N GLN A 21 12.21 12.67 -12.93
CA GLN A 21 11.49 11.70 -13.72
C GLN A 21 10.26 11.30 -12.91
N THR A 22 9.09 11.73 -13.38
CA THR A 22 7.84 11.58 -12.63
C THR A 22 7.47 10.11 -12.58
N CYS A 23 7.93 9.45 -11.52
CA CYS A 23 7.55 8.09 -11.19
C CYS A 23 6.21 8.18 -10.46
N SER A 24 5.20 7.49 -10.97
CA SER A 24 3.88 7.45 -10.35
C SER A 24 3.40 6.02 -10.22
N TRP A 25 2.77 5.74 -9.10
CA TRP A 25 2.11 4.47 -8.90
C TRP A 25 0.90 4.37 -9.82
N ALA A 26 0.79 3.27 -10.55
CA ALA A 26 -0.47 2.85 -11.14
C ALA A 26 -1.51 2.61 -10.03
N THR A 27 -2.77 2.53 -10.42
CA THR A 27 -3.84 2.10 -9.52
C THR A 27 -3.48 0.77 -8.88
N TRP A 28 -3.84 0.62 -7.61
CA TRP A 28 -3.76 -0.68 -6.94
C TRP A 28 -4.56 -1.71 -7.73
N GLY A 29 -3.97 -2.90 -7.91
CA GLY A 29 -4.72 -4.06 -8.35
C GLY A 29 -5.74 -4.48 -7.28
N GLU A 30 -6.61 -5.40 -7.69
CA GLU A 30 -7.60 -6.01 -6.80
C GLU A 30 -6.93 -6.74 -5.64
N TRP A 31 -7.66 -6.82 -4.52
CA TRP A 31 -7.26 -7.70 -3.44
C TRP A 31 -7.39 -9.17 -3.88
N SER A 32 -6.40 -9.98 -3.51
CA SER A 32 -6.46 -11.43 -3.64
C SER A 32 -7.65 -11.98 -2.85
N THR A 33 -8.05 -13.20 -3.17
CA THR A 33 -8.95 -13.96 -2.30
C THR A 33 -8.38 -14.01 -0.88
N CYS A 34 -9.24 -13.83 0.12
CA CYS A 34 -8.88 -13.98 1.51
C CYS A 34 -8.42 -15.42 1.78
N SER A 35 -7.31 -15.60 2.51
CA SER A 35 -6.79 -16.92 2.84
C SER A 35 -7.69 -17.73 3.79
N ASP A 36 -8.67 -17.09 4.41
CA ASP A 36 -9.70 -17.72 5.23
C ASP A 36 -11.06 -17.03 4.98
N THR A 37 -12.11 -17.59 5.55
CA THR A 37 -13.51 -17.22 5.29
C THR A 37 -14.25 -16.66 6.49
N CYS A 38 -13.62 -16.64 7.67
CA CYS A 38 -14.22 -16.10 8.88
C CYS A 38 -13.17 -15.71 9.93
N GLY A 39 -13.64 -15.02 10.96
CA GLY A 39 -12.97 -14.85 12.23
C GLY A 39 -11.79 -13.88 12.20
N ASN A 40 -11.63 -13.02 11.19
CA ASN A 40 -10.38 -12.27 10.99
C ASN A 40 -9.13 -13.18 10.92
N CYS A 41 -9.29 -14.45 10.55
CA CYS A 41 -8.21 -15.43 10.47
C CYS A 41 -7.45 -15.34 9.14
N GLY A 42 -8.06 -14.71 8.14
CA GLY A 42 -7.51 -14.61 6.79
C GLY A 42 -6.77 -13.30 6.54
N THR A 43 -5.88 -13.35 5.56
CA THR A 43 -5.22 -12.18 5.00
C THR A 43 -5.39 -12.17 3.48
N GLN A 44 -5.42 -10.96 2.91
CA GLN A 44 -5.47 -10.73 1.48
C GLN A 44 -4.38 -9.73 1.10
N GLN A 45 -3.90 -9.84 -0.13
CA GLN A 45 -2.78 -9.06 -0.64
C GLN A 45 -3.17 -8.38 -1.95
N ARG A 46 -2.57 -7.23 -2.23
CA ARG A 46 -2.69 -6.55 -3.53
C ARG A 46 -1.35 -5.95 -3.92
N THR A 47 -1.17 -5.70 -5.21
CA THR A 47 0.05 -5.11 -5.75
C THR A 47 -0.28 -3.93 -6.66
N ARG A 48 0.71 -3.09 -6.91
CA ARG A 48 0.66 -1.99 -7.87
C ARG A 48 1.99 -1.88 -8.61
N THR A 49 1.94 -1.34 -9.82
CA THR A 49 3.13 -1.14 -10.66
C THR A 49 3.59 0.30 -10.59
N CYS A 50 4.90 0.52 -10.46
CA CYS A 50 5.48 1.85 -10.62
C CYS A 50 5.63 2.15 -12.11
N THR A 51 5.12 3.28 -12.56
CA THR A 51 5.16 3.71 -13.97
C THR A 51 5.85 5.06 -14.08
N GLY A 52 6.71 5.22 -15.09
CA GLY A 52 7.45 6.45 -15.33
C GLY A 52 8.04 6.48 -16.73
N ALA A 53 8.62 7.60 -17.12
CA ALA A 53 9.17 7.78 -18.47
C ALA A 53 10.47 6.97 -18.73
N SER A 54 11.19 6.55 -17.69
CA SER A 54 12.35 5.64 -17.82
C SER A 54 12.07 4.27 -17.21
N THR A 55 12.85 3.29 -17.67
CA THR A 55 12.96 1.97 -17.05
C THR A 55 13.62 2.01 -15.67
N THR A 56 14.35 3.08 -15.32
CA THR A 56 15.04 3.27 -14.03
C THR A 56 14.21 4.07 -13.02
N CYS A 57 12.93 4.31 -13.33
CA CYS A 57 12.03 5.07 -12.48
C CYS A 57 11.79 4.33 -11.15
N THR A 58 11.82 5.05 -10.02
CA THR A 58 11.61 4.49 -8.68
C THR A 58 10.51 5.27 -7.97
N CYS A 59 9.43 4.58 -7.60
CA CYS A 59 8.34 5.18 -6.83
C CYS A 59 8.60 5.04 -5.33
N SER A 60 8.28 6.07 -4.55
CA SER A 60 8.37 6.00 -3.09
C SER A 60 7.22 5.19 -2.48
N GLY A 61 7.52 4.37 -1.48
CA GLY A 61 6.55 3.50 -0.78
C GLY A 61 6.49 2.09 -1.36
N ASP A 62 5.55 1.28 -0.87
CA ASP A 62 5.51 -0.16 -1.18
C ASP A 62 4.75 -0.48 -2.48
N SER A 63 5.23 -1.49 -3.21
CA SER A 63 4.55 -2.06 -4.38
C SER A 63 3.50 -3.13 -4.01
N SER A 64 3.49 -3.57 -2.75
CA SER A 64 2.56 -4.55 -2.21
C SER A 64 1.92 -4.06 -0.92
N ALA A 65 0.71 -4.54 -0.65
CA ALA A 65 0.01 -4.28 0.61
C ALA A 65 -0.72 -5.55 1.05
N GLN A 66 -0.89 -5.71 2.37
CA GLN A 66 -1.61 -6.81 2.99
C GLN A 66 -2.57 -6.28 4.04
N GLN A 67 -3.72 -6.94 4.20
CA GLN A 67 -4.66 -6.66 5.28
C GLN A 67 -5.39 -7.92 5.75
N VAL A 68 -5.94 -7.86 6.96
CA VAL A 68 -6.87 -8.87 7.49
C VAL A 68 -8.19 -8.80 6.74
N CYS A 69 -8.86 -9.94 6.61
CA CYS A 69 -10.14 -10.05 5.93
C CYS A 69 -11.03 -11.10 6.59
N ALA A 70 -12.26 -11.20 6.08
CA ALA A 70 -13.31 -12.09 6.58
C ALA A 70 -13.72 -11.81 8.06
N PRO A 71 -14.34 -10.64 8.33
CA PRO A 71 -14.70 -10.23 9.68
C PRO A 71 -15.85 -11.02 10.29
N ALA A 72 -16.70 -11.68 9.49
CA ALA A 72 -17.78 -12.52 10.01
C ALA A 72 -17.25 -13.59 10.96
N ILE A 73 -17.90 -13.81 12.10
CA ILE A 73 -17.45 -14.82 13.07
C ILE A 73 -17.39 -16.22 12.46
N CYS A 74 -16.42 -17.02 12.89
CA CYS A 74 -16.42 -18.45 12.61
C CYS A 74 -17.49 -19.16 13.46
N ARG A 75 -18.15 -20.14 12.87
CA ARG A 75 -19.08 -21.02 13.59
C ARG A 75 -18.32 -22.18 14.23
N PHE A 76 -18.92 -22.78 15.26
CA PHE A 76 -18.43 -24.01 15.88
C PHE A 76 -18.14 -25.08 14.80
N PRO A 77 -17.03 -25.85 14.90
CA PRO A 77 -16.13 -26.01 16.05
C PRO A 77 -14.94 -25.04 16.10
N ARG A 78 -14.87 -24.04 15.21
CA ARG A 78 -13.75 -23.08 15.17
C ARG A 78 -13.90 -22.02 16.28
N THR A 79 -12.77 -21.47 16.73
CA THR A 79 -12.78 -20.23 17.52
C THR A 79 -13.43 -19.12 16.71
N ALA A 80 -14.35 -18.37 17.32
CA ALA A 80 -15.16 -17.37 16.61
C ALA A 80 -14.30 -16.29 15.93
N CYS A 81 -13.24 -15.83 16.60
CA CYS A 81 -12.33 -14.80 16.12
C CYS A 81 -10.87 -15.21 16.40
N CYS A 82 -10.01 -15.09 15.40
CA CYS A 82 -8.55 -15.19 15.54
C CYS A 82 -7.95 -13.93 16.16
N THR A 83 -8.56 -12.77 15.89
CA THR A 83 -8.20 -11.49 16.50
C THR A 83 -9.47 -10.75 16.92
N GLY A 84 -9.40 -10.00 18.01
CA GLY A 84 -10.56 -9.33 18.59
C GLY A 84 -11.57 -10.30 19.22
N SER A 85 -12.83 -9.89 19.25
CA SER A 85 -13.92 -10.69 19.82
C SER A 85 -15.23 -10.50 19.05
N PRO A 86 -16.22 -11.40 19.18
CA PRO A 86 -17.53 -11.20 18.56
C PRO A 86 -18.19 -9.90 19.02
N ALA A 87 -18.46 -9.01 18.08
CA ALA A 87 -19.14 -7.73 18.26
C ALA A 87 -20.28 -7.58 17.25
N SER A 88 -21.24 -6.71 17.56
CA SER A 88 -22.29 -6.34 16.60
C SER A 88 -21.83 -5.14 15.77
N VAL A 89 -21.57 -5.35 14.48
CA VAL A 89 -21.19 -4.31 13.51
C VAL A 89 -22.30 -4.23 12.47
N ASN A 90 -22.95 -3.07 12.33
CA ASN A 90 -24.07 -2.85 11.39
C ASN A 90 -25.18 -3.94 11.46
N GLY A 91 -25.43 -4.50 12.65
CA GLY A 91 -26.45 -5.53 12.86
C GLY A 91 -26.01 -6.97 12.56
N MET A 92 -24.75 -7.20 12.21
CA MET A 92 -24.16 -8.53 11.99
C MET A 92 -23.10 -8.85 13.06
N PHE A 93 -22.90 -10.14 13.35
CA PHE A 93 -21.83 -10.57 14.26
C PHE A 93 -20.50 -10.67 13.51
N GLU A 94 -19.61 -9.74 13.81
CA GLU A 94 -18.28 -9.62 13.22
C GLU A 94 -17.21 -9.56 14.32
N CYS A 95 -15.96 -9.88 13.98
CA CYS A 95 -14.83 -9.79 14.87
C CYS A 95 -14.28 -8.35 14.86
N ALA A 96 -14.28 -7.71 16.03
CA ALA A 96 -13.78 -6.35 16.24
C ALA A 96 -12.94 -6.26 17.52
#